data_AF-A0A3D8P9S3-F1
#
_entry.id   AF-A0A3D8P9S3-F1
#
_cell.length_a   1.000
_cell.length_b   1.000
_cell.length_c   1.000
_cell.angle_alpha   90.00
_cell.angle_beta   90.00
_cell.angle_gamma   90.00
#
_symmetry.space_group_name_H-M   'P 1'
#
loop_
_entity.id
_entity.type
_entity.pdbx_description
1 polymer ?
#
loop_
_entity_poly.entity_id
_entity_poly.type
_entity_poly.pdbx_seq_one_letter_code
_entity_poly.pdbx_strand_id
1 'polypeptide(L)' 'PLAVHPAMQSRGLGAALLRAALAAFQDHTIVVLGDPAYYGRFGFAPADLESPYAGPHLLTLGPRLPAGSRIAHAPAFAAL' A
#
# COMPACT_ATOMS: atom_id res chain seq x y z
N PRO A 1 2.77 -8.85 -0.78
CA PRO A 1 1.70 -8.80 -1.80
C PRO A 1 0.34 -9.11 -1.15
N LEU A 2 -0.78 -8.68 -1.75
CA LEU A 2 -2.15 -9.01 -1.35
C LEU A 2 -2.82 -9.73 -2.52
N ALA A 3 -3.38 -10.92 -2.28
CA ALA A 3 -3.97 -11.73 -3.33
C ALA A 3 -5.25 -12.42 -2.86
N VAL A 4 -6.20 -12.57 -3.80
CA VAL A 4 -7.42 -13.37 -3.64
C VAL A 4 -7.51 -14.28 -4.86
N HIS A 5 -7.76 -15.57 -4.63
CA HIS A 5 -7.92 -16.54 -5.70
C HIS A 5 -8.96 -16.06 -6.74
N PRO A 6 -8.72 -16.15 -8.07
CA PRO A 6 -9.59 -15.57 -9.09
C PRO A 6 -11.08 -15.90 -8.94
N ALA A 7 -11.41 -17.17 -8.69
CA ALA A 7 -12.79 -17.62 -8.47
C ALA A 7 -13.50 -16.97 -7.26
N MET A 8 -12.75 -16.36 -6.35
CA MET A 8 -13.21 -15.76 -5.10
C MET A 8 -13.14 -14.23 -5.10
N GLN A 9 -12.68 -13.61 -6.20
CA GLN A 9 -12.61 -12.15 -6.35
C GLN A 9 -14.00 -11.51 -6.44
N SER A 10 -14.07 -10.19 -6.32
CA SER A 10 -15.32 -9.39 -6.33
C SER A 10 -16.34 -9.72 -5.24
N ARG A 11 -15.94 -10.48 -4.21
CA ARG A 11 -16.75 -10.83 -3.03
C ARG A 11 -16.37 -10.04 -1.77
N GLY A 12 -15.55 -9.00 -1.90
CA GLY A 12 -15.08 -8.18 -0.77
C GLY A 12 -13.92 -8.79 0.04
N LEU A 13 -13.44 -9.99 -0.28
CA LEU A 13 -12.35 -10.65 0.46
C LEU A 13 -11.05 -9.84 0.49
N GLY A 14 -10.66 -9.23 -0.63
CA GLY A 14 -9.46 -8.39 -0.67
C GLY A 14 -9.57 -7.17 0.24
N ALA A 15 -10.76 -6.57 0.31
CA ALA A 15 -11.05 -5.46 1.21
C ALA A 15 -11.04 -5.91 2.68
N ALA A 16 -11.59 -7.09 2.98
CA ALA A 16 -11.58 -7.66 4.32
C ALA A 16 -10.15 -7.94 4.82
N LEU A 17 -9.32 -8.56 3.96
CA LEU A 17 -7.90 -8.81 4.26
C LEU A 17 -7.13 -7.51 4.50
N LEU A 18 -7.33 -6.50 3.64
CA LEU A 18 -6.67 -5.20 3.82
C LEU A 18 -7.09 -4.54 5.13
N ARG A 19 -8.39 -4.48 5.44
CA ARG A 19 -8.88 -3.90 6.71
C ARG A 19 -8.30 -4.61 7.93
N ALA A 20 -8.22 -5.94 7.90
CA ALA A 20 -7.62 -6.71 8.98
C ALA A 20 -6.13 -6.36 9.17
N ALA A 21 -5.37 -6.21 8.09
CA ALA A 21 -3.98 -5.78 8.15
C ALA A 21 -3.85 -4.36 8.72
N LEU A 22 -4.66 -3.41 8.25
CA LEU A 22 -4.66 -2.02 8.74
C LEU A 22 -4.97 -1.95 10.25
N ALA A 23 -5.92 -2.75 10.72
CA ALA A 23 -6.28 -2.80 12.13
C ALA A 23 -5.14 -3.30 13.04
N ALA A 24 -4.20 -4.11 12.51
CA ALA A 24 -3.05 -4.59 13.25
C ALA A 24 -1.90 -3.57 13.36
N PHE A 25 -1.91 -2.51 12.56
CA PHE A 25 -0.79 -1.56 12.41
C PHE A 25 -1.26 -0.10 12.44
N GLN A 26 -2.15 0.25 13.37
CA GLN A 26 -2.78 1.57 13.42
C GLN A 26 -1.80 2.73 13.59
N ASP A 27 -0.68 2.52 14.30
CA ASP A 27 0.32 3.56 14.58
C ASP A 27 1.48 3.59 13.55
N HIS A 28 1.37 2.82 12.47
CA HIS A 28 2.43 2.72 11.47
C HIS A 28 2.03 3.39 10.16
N THR A 29 3.02 3.93 9.44
CA THR A 29 2.85 4.32 8.05
C THR A 29 2.95 3.07 7.18
N ILE A 30 1.93 2.83 6.37
CA ILE A 30 1.87 1.71 5.45
C ILE A 30 2.05 2.24 4.04
N VAL A 31 3.05 1.73 3.33
CA VAL A 31 3.35 2.08 1.94
C VAL A 31 2.99 0.90 1.03
N VAL A 32 2.31 1.18 -0.07
CA VAL A 32 1.89 0.19 -1.07
C VAL A 32 2.22 0.69 -2.47
N LEU A 33 2.65 -0.20 -3.34
CA LEU A 33 2.66 0.01 -4.78
C LEU A 33 1.39 -0.61 -5.39
N GLY A 34 0.51 0.18 -5.98
CA GLY A 34 -0.78 -0.31 -6.49
C GLY A 34 -1.66 0.72 -7.17
N ASP A 35 -2.91 0.33 -7.46
CA ASP A 35 -3.89 1.18 -8.14
C ASP A 35 -4.54 2.20 -7.16
N PRO A 36 -4.40 3.52 -7.40
CA PRO A 36 -5.03 4.56 -6.61
C PRO A 36 -6.55 4.44 -6.51
N ALA A 37 -7.23 3.98 -7.57
CA ALA A 37 -8.68 3.83 -7.56
C ALA A 37 -9.13 2.72 -6.59
N TYR A 38 -8.32 1.66 -6.45
CA TYR A 38 -8.60 0.59 -5.50
C TYR A 38 -8.24 0.98 -4.07
N TYR A 39 -6.98 1.40 -3.83
CA TYR A 39 -6.48 1.65 -2.48
C TYR A 39 -7.00 2.96 -1.88
N GLY A 40 -7.33 3.96 -2.71
CA GLY A 40 -7.91 5.23 -2.26
C GLY A 40 -9.23 5.06 -1.52
N ARG A 41 -9.99 3.99 -1.81
CA ARG A 41 -11.22 3.62 -1.08
C ARG A 41 -11.00 3.33 0.41
N PHE A 42 -9.74 3.10 0.81
CA PHE A 42 -9.33 2.83 2.19
C PHE A 42 -8.56 4.00 2.81
N GLY A 43 -8.46 5.14 2.12
CA GLY A 43 -7.78 6.34 2.59
C GLY A 43 -6.31 6.45 2.20
N PHE A 44 -5.79 5.52 1.39
CA PHE A 44 -4.44 5.66 0.83
C PHE A 44 -4.37 6.86 -0.12
N ALA A 45 -3.25 7.58 -0.09
CA ALA A 45 -2.98 8.72 -0.95
C ALA A 45 -1.58 8.62 -1.59
N PRO A 46 -1.32 9.31 -2.72
CA PRO A 46 0.01 9.37 -3.31
C PRO A 46 1.07 9.77 -2.29
N ALA A 47 2.19 9.05 -2.30
CA ALA A 47 3.30 9.26 -1.38
C ALA A 47 4.41 10.09 -2.04
N ASP A 48 4.92 11.07 -1.32
CA ASP A 48 6.11 11.84 -1.70
C ASP A 48 7.35 11.26 -1.01
N LEU A 49 7.84 10.15 -1.55
CA LEU A 49 8.95 9.38 -0.98
C LEU A 49 10.01 9.12 -2.06
N GLU A 50 11.27 9.12 -1.64
CA GLU A 50 12.37 8.69 -2.51
C GLU A 50 12.36 7.14 -2.60
N SER A 51 11.96 6.63 -3.76
CA SER A 51 11.88 5.21 -4.06
C SER A 51 12.09 4.96 -5.56
N PRO A 52 12.67 3.82 -5.96
CA PRO A 52 12.70 3.39 -7.37
C PRO A 52 11.30 3.29 -8.01
N TYR A 53 10.26 3.16 -7.18
CA TYR A 53 8.86 3.05 -7.60
C TYR A 53 8.05 4.32 -7.37
N ALA A 54 8.72 5.46 -7.17
CA ALA A 54 8.06 6.75 -7.01
C ALA A 54 7.13 7.06 -8.19
N GLY A 55 6.03 7.75 -7.88
CA GLY A 55 5.00 8.09 -8.87
C GLY A 55 3.58 7.85 -8.33
N PRO A 56 2.56 7.92 -9.20
CA PRO A 56 1.16 7.93 -8.78
C PRO A 56 0.70 6.63 -8.13
N HIS A 57 1.42 5.53 -8.36
CA HIS A 57 1.09 4.20 -7.83
C HIS A 57 1.75 3.91 -6.48
N LEU A 58 2.68 4.75 -6.02
CA LEU A 58 3.24 4.66 -4.67
C LEU A 58 2.32 5.40 -3.72
N LEU A 59 1.64 4.66 -2.85
CA LEU A 59 0.59 5.16 -1.99
C LEU A 59 0.94 4.93 -0.53
N THR A 60 0.49 5.83 0.35
CA THR A 60 0.71 5.75 1.79
C THR A 60 -0.57 5.98 2.59
N LEU A 61 -0.64 5.37 3.77
CA LEU A 61 -1.68 5.56 4.79
C LEU A 61 -1.03 5.56 6.18
N GLY A 62 -1.51 6.42 7.08
CA GLY A 62 -1.04 6.50 8.47
C GLY A 62 -0.31 7.81 8.77
N PRO A 63 0.53 7.85 9.82
CA PRO A 63 1.32 9.03 10.16
C PRO A 63 2.15 9.52 8.97
N ARG A 64 2.23 10.85 8.81
CA ARG A 64 2.91 11.45 7.65
C ARG A 64 4.42 11.31 7.80
N LEU A 65 5.06 10.74 6.79
CA LEU A 65 6.51 10.78 6.62
C LEU A 65 6.91 12.14 6.01
N PRO A 66 8.07 12.70 6.38
CA PRO A 66 8.60 13.87 5.70
C PRO A 66 8.73 13.64 4.19
N ALA A 67 8.42 14.68 3.40
CA ALA A 67 8.57 14.64 1.94
C ALA A 67 10.00 14.27 1.54
N GLY A 68 10.14 13.43 0.52
CA GLY A 68 11.46 12.96 0.05
C GLY A 68 12.16 11.97 0.98
N SER A 69 11.48 11.45 2.02
CA SER A 69 12.05 10.40 2.86
C SER A 69 12.41 9.18 2.02
N ARG A 70 13.62 8.64 2.22
CA ARG A 70 14.07 7.44 1.53
C ARG A 70 13.48 6.19 2.17
N ILE A 71 12.90 5.34 1.35
CA ILE A 71 12.44 4.01 1.74
C ILE A 71 13.24 2.92 1.04
N ALA A 72 13.41 1.79 1.71
CA ALA A 72 14.01 0.59 1.13
C ALA A 72 12.96 -0.53 1.13
N HIS A 73 12.74 -1.12 -0.03
CA HIS A 73 11.95 -2.34 -0.13
C HIS A 73 12.76 -3.52 0.39
N ALA A 74 12.09 -4.50 1.00
CA ALA A 74 12.75 -5.75 1.37
C ALA A 74 13.38 -6.41 0.12
N PRO A 75 14.50 -7.16 0.24
CA PRO A 75 15.26 -7.66 -0.91
C PRO A 75 14.43 -8.41 -1.96
N ALA A 76 13.40 -9.16 -1.55
CA ALA A 76 12.49 -9.88 -2.43
C ALA A 76 11.67 -8.97 -3.39
N PHE A 77 11.66 -7.66 -3.13
CA PHE A 77 10.90 -6.66 -3.89
C PHE A 77 11.80 -5.53 -4.44
N ALA A 78 13.13 -5.71 -4.42
CA ALA A 78 14.06 -4.66 -4.84
C ALA A 78 14.12 -4.43 -6.37
N ALA A 79 13.50 -5.32 -7.17
CA ALA A 79 13.53 -5.30 -8.63
C ALA A 79 12.18 -5.65 -9.28
N LEU A 80 11.07 -5.24 -8.66
CA LEU A 80 9.73 -5.25 -9.26
C LEU A 80 9.67 -4.44 -10.57
#